data_AF-A0A3T1D6A5-F1
#
_entry.id   AF-A0A3T1D6A5-F1
#
_cell.length_a   1.000
_cell.length_b   1.000
_cell.length_c   1.000
_cell.angle_alpha   90.00
_cell.angle_beta   90.00
_cell.angle_gamma   90.00
#
_symmetry.space_group_name_H-M   'P 1'
#
loop_
_entity.id
_entity.type
_entity.pdbx_description
1 polymer ?
#
loop_
_entity_poly.entity_id
_entity_poly.type
_entity_poly.pdbx_seq_one_letter_code
_entity_poly.pdbx_strand_id
1 'polypeptide(L)'
;MTNTSMKKTAMILSLTVALASFSGQAWAEKGTNTATPASVVKSDSNNPYYVAGIDNPVEFTTYFAELQKAVKDNKPEEVADLISYPMNLNKDNKQFVITNKQEFIKKYDRIFTSHVREKLLDQKAEKVFVNWKGIMVGEGDLWIGKVNDKLGVIAVNIINNPYDAAGISSAVEFEHFLSKLQKEVSKGNKSEVANSITYPLKVNNKGKSLEIKSKKDFIAKYDKIMTANVKKKLLAQKADKVFVNWKGVMIGDGVLWIGQTKEHIGVFALNQ
;
A
#
# COMPACT_ATOMS: atom_id res chain seq x y z
N MET A 1 -1.29 35.02 -47.01
CA MET A 1 -0.60 35.79 -45.95
C MET A 1 -0.93 35.17 -44.59
N THR A 2 -0.20 35.54 -43.53
CA THR A 2 -0.50 35.27 -42.10
C THR A 2 -0.83 33.83 -41.67
N ASN A 3 0.21 33.12 -41.23
CA ASN A 3 0.11 32.10 -40.17
C ASN A 3 -0.39 32.72 -38.85
N THR A 4 -0.99 31.90 -37.97
CA THR A 4 -0.73 31.93 -36.52
C THR A 4 -0.83 30.51 -35.95
N SER A 5 0.19 30.07 -35.22
CA SER A 5 0.12 28.85 -34.39
C SER A 5 0.33 29.21 -32.92
N MET A 6 -0.53 28.72 -32.03
CA MET A 6 -0.42 28.97 -30.60
C MET A 6 0.54 27.98 -29.96
N LYS A 7 1.71 28.45 -29.51
CA LYS A 7 2.67 27.66 -28.74
C LYS A 7 2.21 27.53 -27.28
N LYS A 8 2.48 26.37 -26.68
CA LYS A 8 2.29 26.15 -25.23
C LYS A 8 3.45 26.81 -24.47
N THR A 9 3.14 27.64 -23.48
CA THR A 9 4.14 28.22 -22.58
C THR A 9 4.31 27.34 -21.34
N ALA A 10 5.51 26.81 -21.14
CA ALA A 10 5.93 26.25 -19.85
C ALA A 10 6.82 27.29 -19.15
N MET A 11 6.45 27.68 -17.92
CA MET A 11 7.34 28.50 -17.09
C MET A 11 8.28 27.59 -16.30
N ILE A 12 9.58 27.84 -16.44
CA ILE A 12 10.62 27.28 -15.58
C ILE A 12 11.08 28.42 -14.68
N LEU A 13 10.85 28.32 -13.37
CA LEU A 13 11.34 29.29 -12.40
C LEU A 13 12.74 28.87 -11.92
N SER A 14 13.78 29.55 -12.40
CA SER A 14 15.16 29.39 -11.93
C SER A 14 15.55 30.56 -11.02
N LEU A 15 15.64 30.33 -9.72
CA LEU A 15 16.21 31.33 -8.79
C LEU A 15 17.72 31.17 -8.70
N THR A 16 18.46 32.17 -9.18
CA THR A 16 19.87 32.38 -8.86
C THR A 16 19.99 33.11 -7.52
N VAL A 17 20.66 32.50 -6.53
CA VAL A 17 20.98 33.16 -5.26
C VAL A 17 22.26 33.99 -5.43
N ALA A 18 22.16 35.31 -5.25
CA ALA A 18 23.31 36.19 -5.12
C ALA A 18 23.60 36.44 -3.62
N LEU A 19 24.80 36.10 -3.16
CA LEU A 19 25.27 36.42 -1.81
C LEU A 19 25.94 37.80 -1.81
N ALA A 20 25.34 38.74 -1.09
CA ALA A 20 25.94 40.05 -0.81
C ALA A 20 26.23 40.18 0.69
N SER A 21 27.51 40.31 1.05
CA SER A 21 27.96 40.51 2.42
C SER A 21 27.96 42.00 2.80
N PHE A 22 27.36 42.36 3.93
CA PHE A 22 27.48 43.70 4.51
C PHE A 22 27.81 43.65 6.01
N SER A 23 28.73 44.52 6.42
CA SER A 23 29.09 44.80 7.82
C SER A 23 28.23 45.93 8.41
N GLY A 24 28.07 45.98 9.74
CA GLY A 24 27.38 47.10 10.42
C GLY A 24 28.22 48.40 10.45
N GLN A 25 27.76 49.53 11.02
CA GLN A 25 26.54 49.85 11.81
C GLN A 25 26.09 51.31 11.45
N ALA A 26 25.32 52.16 12.17
CA ALA A 26 24.70 52.14 13.51
C ALA A 26 23.62 53.25 13.69
N TRP A 27 22.53 52.99 14.43
CA TRP A 27 21.50 53.96 14.94
C TRP A 27 20.71 54.78 13.87
N ALA A 28 19.47 55.29 14.06
CA ALA A 28 18.57 55.32 15.23
C ALA A 28 17.05 55.26 14.86
N GLU A 29 16.22 55.05 15.90
CA GLU A 29 14.80 55.42 16.09
C GLU A 29 13.61 54.84 15.25
N LYS A 30 12.85 53.98 15.93
CA LYS A 30 11.37 53.92 16.03
C LYS A 30 10.47 54.14 14.79
N GLY A 31 10.03 53.02 14.23
CA GLY A 31 8.66 52.86 13.72
C GLY A 31 8.01 51.62 14.34
N THR A 32 7.07 51.77 15.28
CA THR A 32 6.45 50.64 15.99
C THR A 32 5.34 50.00 15.18
N ASN A 33 5.65 48.92 14.46
CA ASN A 33 4.69 47.92 14.00
C ASN A 33 5.31 46.52 14.13
N THR A 34 5.46 46.05 15.37
CA THR A 34 5.79 44.65 15.67
C THR A 34 4.60 43.77 15.31
N ALA A 35 4.52 43.37 14.05
CA ALA A 35 3.80 42.17 13.66
C ALA A 35 4.46 40.98 14.38
N THR A 36 3.81 40.46 15.42
CA THR A 36 4.24 39.26 16.12
C THR A 36 4.46 38.16 15.09
N PRO A 37 5.67 37.57 14.97
CA PRO A 37 5.86 36.39 14.14
C PRO A 37 4.86 35.33 14.61
N ALA A 38 4.02 34.84 13.70
CA ALA A 38 2.98 33.88 14.05
C ALA A 38 3.61 32.73 14.83
N SER A 39 3.11 32.48 16.04
CA SER A 39 3.73 31.56 17.00
C SER A 39 3.99 30.22 16.33
N VAL A 40 5.27 29.92 16.09
CA VAL A 40 5.68 28.56 15.71
C VAL A 40 5.52 27.72 16.98
N VAL A 41 4.28 27.29 17.20
CA VAL A 41 3.93 26.32 18.23
C VAL A 41 4.84 25.13 17.97
N LYS A 42 5.70 24.82 18.95
CA LYS A 42 6.54 23.62 18.87
C LYS A 42 5.59 22.44 18.67
N SER A 43 5.67 21.78 17.52
CA SER A 43 4.89 20.58 17.27
C SER A 43 5.16 19.60 18.40
N ASP A 44 4.12 19.06 19.03
CA ASP A 44 4.27 17.91 19.92
C ASP A 44 5.02 16.84 19.15
N SER A 45 6.23 16.48 19.62
CA SER A 45 7.20 15.66 18.86
C SER A 45 6.82 14.17 18.79
N ASN A 46 5.52 13.90 18.85
CA ASN A 46 4.88 12.60 18.96
C ASN A 46 3.50 12.55 18.26
N ASN A 47 3.08 13.60 17.53
CA ASN A 47 1.92 13.52 16.62
C ASN A 47 2.34 12.85 15.30
N PRO A 48 1.88 11.62 14.99
CA PRO A 48 2.27 10.90 13.78
C PRO A 48 1.66 11.49 12.50
N TYR A 49 0.60 12.30 12.60
CA TYR A 49 -0.15 12.85 11.48
C TYR A 49 0.28 14.27 11.08
N TYR A 50 1.17 14.91 11.85
CA TYR A 50 1.60 16.30 11.64
C TYR A 50 2.11 16.55 10.21
N VAL A 51 2.90 15.61 9.65
CA VAL A 51 3.44 15.74 8.28
C VAL A 51 2.37 15.72 7.18
N ALA A 52 1.14 15.31 7.48
CA ALA A 52 -0.02 15.36 6.58
C ALA A 52 -0.88 16.64 6.74
N GLY A 53 -0.43 17.62 7.52
CA GLY A 53 -1.17 18.86 7.79
C GLY A 53 -2.31 18.70 8.81
N ILE A 54 -2.14 17.79 9.77
CA ILE A 54 -3.12 17.51 10.83
C ILE A 54 -2.44 17.74 12.19
N ASP A 55 -2.62 18.94 12.74
CA ASP A 55 -1.94 19.38 13.97
C ASP A 55 -2.43 18.66 15.23
N ASN A 56 -3.71 18.29 15.28
CA ASN A 56 -4.31 17.57 16.41
C ASN A 56 -4.53 16.09 16.04
N PRO A 57 -3.87 15.12 16.71
CA PRO A 57 -4.04 13.71 16.39
C PRO A 57 -5.45 13.17 16.70
N VAL A 58 -6.21 13.83 17.58
CA VAL A 58 -7.62 13.47 17.87
C VAL A 58 -8.54 13.83 16.71
N GLU A 59 -8.21 14.85 15.90
CA GLU A 59 -8.96 15.21 14.68
C GLU A 59 -9.02 14.01 13.72
N PHE A 60 -7.87 13.36 13.49
CA PHE A 60 -7.80 12.18 12.64
C PHE A 60 -8.42 10.94 13.29
N THR A 61 -8.14 10.62 14.55
CA THR A 61 -8.64 9.34 15.13
C THR A 61 -10.16 9.33 15.29
N THR A 62 -10.78 10.48 15.62
CA THR A 62 -12.25 10.62 15.60
C THR A 62 -12.80 10.46 14.18
N TYR A 63 -12.30 11.24 13.22
CA TYR A 63 -12.71 11.17 11.81
C TYR A 63 -12.58 9.74 11.24
N PHE A 64 -11.49 9.05 11.54
CA PHE A 64 -11.21 7.71 11.04
C PHE A 64 -12.17 6.67 11.64
N ALA A 65 -12.49 6.78 12.93
CA ALA A 65 -13.48 5.92 13.59
C ALA A 65 -14.90 6.17 13.04
N GLU A 66 -15.26 7.43 12.76
CA GLU A 66 -16.53 7.78 12.09
C GLU A 66 -16.61 7.19 10.68
N LEU A 67 -15.54 7.30 9.89
CA LEU A 67 -15.44 6.74 8.53
C LEU A 67 -15.56 5.21 8.55
N GLN A 68 -14.80 4.53 9.43
CA GLN A 68 -14.90 3.08 9.61
C GLN A 68 -16.32 2.68 10.03
N LYS A 69 -16.96 3.41 10.94
CA LYS A 69 -18.33 3.12 11.39
C LYS A 69 -19.35 3.29 10.27
N ALA A 70 -19.33 4.41 9.54
CA ALA A 70 -20.28 4.69 8.46
C ALA A 70 -20.16 3.67 7.30
N VAL A 71 -18.93 3.22 7.00
CA VAL A 71 -18.68 2.16 6.02
C VAL A 71 -19.15 0.79 6.54
N LYS A 72 -18.87 0.45 7.81
CA LYS A 72 -19.29 -0.82 8.43
C LYS A 72 -20.81 -0.96 8.52
N ASP A 73 -21.50 0.13 8.87
CA ASP A 73 -22.96 0.20 8.94
C ASP A 73 -23.61 0.29 7.53
N ASN A 74 -22.80 0.33 6.46
CA ASN A 74 -23.18 0.46 5.06
C ASN A 74 -24.10 1.67 4.76
N LYS A 75 -23.71 2.85 5.22
CA LYS A 75 -24.48 4.09 5.10
C LYS A 75 -23.84 5.07 4.10
N PRO A 76 -24.19 5.01 2.80
CA PRO A 76 -23.53 5.82 1.80
C PRO A 76 -23.69 7.33 2.05
N GLU A 77 -24.79 7.79 2.65
CA GLU A 77 -25.03 9.20 2.97
C GLU A 77 -24.06 9.75 4.02
N GLU A 78 -23.80 8.98 5.10
CA GLU A 78 -22.87 9.34 6.17
C GLU A 78 -21.42 9.29 5.66
N VAL A 79 -21.05 8.26 4.89
CA VAL A 79 -19.72 8.20 4.25
C VAL A 79 -19.54 9.37 3.27
N ALA A 80 -20.58 9.76 2.54
CA ALA A 80 -20.51 10.83 1.55
C ALA A 80 -20.27 12.23 2.14
N ASP A 81 -20.57 12.46 3.43
CA ASP A 81 -20.18 13.68 4.16
C ASP A 81 -18.71 13.68 4.58
N LEU A 82 -18.11 12.50 4.76
CA LEU A 82 -16.69 12.32 5.14
C LEU A 82 -15.73 12.38 3.94
N ILE A 83 -16.23 12.67 2.73
CA ILE A 83 -15.43 12.87 1.51
C ILE A 83 -15.03 14.34 1.36
N SER A 84 -13.81 14.60 0.88
CA SER A 84 -13.39 15.94 0.43
C SER A 84 -13.56 16.03 -1.08
N TYR A 85 -14.56 16.79 -1.52
CA TYR A 85 -14.86 16.99 -2.94
C TYR A 85 -14.05 18.16 -3.53
N PRO A 86 -13.57 18.07 -4.79
CA PRO A 86 -13.63 16.90 -5.66
C PRO A 86 -12.64 15.79 -5.24
N MET A 87 -13.11 14.54 -5.16
CA MET A 87 -12.25 13.38 -4.84
C MET A 87 -11.78 12.70 -6.13
N ASN A 88 -10.64 12.03 -6.06
CA ASN A 88 -10.14 11.19 -7.15
C ASN A 88 -10.58 9.73 -7.01
N LEU A 89 -10.98 9.10 -8.11
CA LEU A 89 -11.16 7.66 -8.23
C LEU A 89 -10.18 7.16 -9.29
N ASN A 90 -9.15 6.42 -8.91
CA ASN A 90 -8.22 5.82 -9.87
C ASN A 90 -8.60 4.35 -10.10
N LYS A 91 -8.76 3.95 -11.36
CA LYS A 91 -9.08 2.57 -11.75
C LYS A 91 -8.54 2.27 -13.14
N ASP A 92 -8.03 1.05 -13.35
CA ASP A 92 -7.57 0.54 -14.66
C ASP A 92 -6.61 1.52 -15.39
N ASN A 93 -5.65 2.07 -14.63
CA ASN A 93 -4.68 3.10 -15.05
C ASN A 93 -5.30 4.42 -15.56
N LYS A 94 -6.54 4.74 -15.14
CA LYS A 94 -7.26 5.98 -15.46
C LYS A 94 -7.70 6.69 -14.18
N GLN A 95 -7.62 8.01 -14.19
CA GLN A 95 -8.14 8.88 -13.14
C GLN A 95 -9.52 9.38 -13.52
N PHE A 96 -10.48 9.24 -12.61
CA PHE A 96 -11.81 9.82 -12.66
C PHE A 96 -11.95 10.80 -11.49
N VAL A 97 -12.79 11.82 -11.64
CA VAL A 97 -13.08 12.79 -10.58
C VAL A 97 -14.54 12.61 -10.15
N ILE A 98 -14.78 12.55 -8.84
CA ILE A 98 -16.13 12.58 -8.25
C ILE A 98 -16.32 13.98 -7.66
N THR A 99 -17.27 14.72 -8.24
CA THR A 99 -17.37 16.17 -8.05
C THR A 99 -18.21 16.59 -6.86
N ASN A 100 -19.14 15.74 -6.39
CA ASN A 100 -20.11 16.10 -5.36
C ASN A 100 -20.75 14.88 -4.66
N LYS A 101 -21.45 15.15 -3.54
CA LYS A 101 -22.13 14.15 -2.69
C LYS A 101 -23.12 13.25 -3.45
N GLN A 102 -23.93 13.80 -4.35
CA GLN A 102 -24.93 13.02 -5.09
C GLN A 102 -24.28 12.09 -6.12
N GLU A 103 -23.18 12.52 -6.74
CA GLU A 103 -22.41 11.70 -7.66
C GLU A 103 -21.72 10.53 -6.94
N PHE A 104 -21.18 10.79 -5.74
CA PHE A 104 -20.58 9.76 -4.89
C PHE A 104 -21.59 8.69 -4.47
N ILE A 105 -22.75 9.08 -3.92
CA ILE A 105 -23.77 8.13 -3.45
C ILE A 105 -24.23 7.22 -4.61
N LYS A 106 -24.49 7.78 -5.79
CA LYS A 106 -24.83 7.03 -7.02
C LYS A 106 -23.74 6.08 -7.52
N LYS A 107 -22.52 6.17 -7.00
CA LYS A 107 -21.35 5.37 -7.37
C LYS A 107 -20.75 4.59 -6.19
N TYR A 108 -21.40 4.58 -5.01
CA TYR A 108 -20.78 4.14 -3.75
C TYR A 108 -20.08 2.77 -3.84
N ASP A 109 -20.77 1.69 -4.20
CA ASP A 109 -20.18 0.34 -4.34
C ASP A 109 -19.12 0.20 -5.45
N ARG A 110 -19.02 1.20 -6.35
CA ARG A 110 -18.01 1.27 -7.42
C ARG A 110 -16.75 2.06 -6.99
N ILE A 111 -16.84 2.77 -5.85
CA ILE A 111 -15.75 3.51 -5.20
C ILE A 111 -15.31 2.68 -3.99
N PHE A 112 -16.18 2.57 -2.98
CA PHE A 112 -16.03 1.71 -1.81
C PHE A 112 -16.44 0.28 -2.20
N THR A 113 -15.60 -0.37 -3.02
CA THR A 113 -15.74 -1.80 -3.32
C THR A 113 -15.50 -2.64 -2.06
N SER A 114 -15.87 -3.92 -2.08
CA SER A 114 -15.65 -4.80 -0.91
C SER A 114 -14.19 -4.85 -0.46
N HIS A 115 -13.22 -4.81 -1.39
CA HIS A 115 -11.79 -4.75 -1.07
C HIS A 115 -11.39 -3.43 -0.37
N VAL A 116 -11.84 -2.28 -0.89
CA VAL A 116 -11.59 -0.96 -0.27
C VAL A 116 -12.22 -0.88 1.13
N ARG A 117 -13.41 -1.48 1.31
CA ARG A 117 -14.09 -1.58 2.62
C ARG A 117 -13.33 -2.48 3.59
N GLU A 118 -12.86 -3.65 3.14
CA GLU A 118 -12.03 -4.58 3.93
C GLU A 118 -10.73 -3.91 4.40
N LYS A 119 -9.95 -3.36 3.47
CA LYS A 119 -8.69 -2.63 3.75
C LYS A 119 -8.88 -1.47 4.72
N LEU A 120 -10.01 -0.74 4.63
CA LEU A 120 -10.35 0.34 5.57
C LEU A 120 -10.74 -0.16 6.96
N LEU A 121 -11.46 -1.27 7.08
CA LEU A 121 -11.93 -1.79 8.37
C LEU A 121 -10.83 -2.55 9.14
N ASP A 122 -9.90 -3.18 8.44
CA ASP A 122 -8.73 -3.84 9.06
C ASP A 122 -7.60 -2.85 9.42
N GLN A 123 -7.54 -1.70 8.74
CA GLN A 123 -6.54 -0.67 9.01
C GLN A 123 -6.71 -0.08 10.42
N LYS A 124 -5.60 -0.04 11.18
CA LYS A 124 -5.55 0.62 12.49
C LYS A 124 -4.98 2.02 12.36
N ALA A 125 -5.55 2.99 13.09
CA ALA A 125 -5.15 4.39 13.03
C ALA A 125 -3.67 4.59 13.38
N GLU A 126 -3.15 3.85 14.37
CA GLU A 126 -1.77 3.92 14.84
C GLU A 126 -0.77 3.20 13.91
N LYS A 127 -1.27 2.61 12.81
CA LYS A 127 -0.49 1.85 11.82
C LYS A 127 -0.71 2.32 10.38
N VAL A 128 -1.33 3.48 10.18
CA VAL A 128 -1.44 4.08 8.84
C VAL A 128 -0.07 4.56 8.36
N PHE A 129 0.13 4.61 7.05
CA PHE A 129 1.29 5.30 6.47
C PHE A 129 0.94 6.78 6.25
N VAL A 130 1.85 7.68 6.66
CA VAL A 130 1.63 9.13 6.63
C VAL A 130 2.72 9.81 5.81
N ASN A 131 2.35 10.76 4.94
CA ASN A 131 3.28 11.72 4.34
C ASN A 131 2.57 13.04 3.99
N TRP A 132 3.27 13.96 3.34
CA TRP A 132 2.76 15.28 2.95
C TRP A 132 1.55 15.30 1.99
N LYS A 133 1.22 14.17 1.36
CA LYS A 133 0.01 14.01 0.53
C LYS A 133 -1.22 13.58 1.34
N GLY A 134 -1.05 13.22 2.61
CA GLY A 134 -2.11 12.69 3.45
C GLY A 134 -1.74 11.37 4.14
N ILE A 135 -2.78 10.71 4.61
CA ILE A 135 -2.77 9.44 5.32
C ILE A 135 -3.27 8.35 4.37
N MET A 136 -2.53 7.25 4.28
CA MET A 136 -2.80 6.11 3.42
C MET A 136 -3.39 4.93 4.20
N VAL A 137 -4.42 4.33 3.62
CA VAL A 137 -5.12 3.14 4.10
C VAL A 137 -4.84 1.97 3.15
N GLY A 138 -4.59 0.78 3.70
CA GLY A 138 -4.32 -0.42 2.91
C GLY A 138 -2.98 -0.37 2.16
N GLU A 139 -2.94 -0.91 0.95
CA GLU A 139 -1.78 -0.87 0.03
C GLU A 139 -1.78 0.40 -0.85
N GLY A 140 -2.53 1.43 -0.43
CA GLY A 140 -2.79 2.64 -1.20
C GLY A 140 -4.25 2.77 -1.63
N ASP A 141 -5.13 1.84 -1.25
CA ASP A 141 -6.55 1.73 -1.61
C ASP A 141 -7.35 3.02 -1.36
N LEU A 142 -7.05 3.74 -0.29
CA LEU A 142 -7.77 4.94 0.11
C LEU A 142 -6.81 5.96 0.73
N TRP A 143 -6.99 7.24 0.41
CA TRP A 143 -6.21 8.36 0.92
C TRP A 143 -7.10 9.41 1.60
N ILE A 144 -6.71 9.79 2.81
CA ILE A 144 -7.36 10.80 3.65
C ILE A 144 -6.43 12.03 3.73
N GLY A 145 -6.99 13.23 3.62
CA GLY A 145 -6.19 14.46 3.71
C GLY A 145 -7.05 15.70 3.96
N LYS A 146 -6.38 16.81 4.29
CA LYS A 146 -7.02 18.09 4.59
C LYS A 146 -7.05 18.96 3.33
N VAL A 147 -8.24 19.39 2.92
CA VAL A 147 -8.48 20.23 1.72
C VAL A 147 -9.38 21.38 2.11
N ASN A 148 -8.92 22.62 1.96
CA ASN A 148 -9.60 23.83 2.43
C ASN A 148 -10.06 23.68 3.90
N ASP A 149 -9.11 23.28 4.76
CA ASP A 149 -9.29 22.97 6.18
C ASP A 149 -10.29 21.85 6.55
N LYS A 150 -10.94 21.22 5.56
CA LYS A 150 -11.75 20.02 5.76
C LYS A 150 -10.92 18.74 5.64
N LEU A 151 -10.84 17.96 6.71
CA LEU A 151 -10.36 16.58 6.67
C LEU A 151 -11.40 15.69 5.95
N GLY A 152 -10.94 14.85 5.01
CA GLY A 152 -11.81 13.93 4.30
C GLY A 152 -11.07 12.95 3.39
N VAL A 153 -11.80 12.00 2.80
CA VAL A 153 -11.23 11.12 1.77
C VAL A 153 -11.00 11.93 0.50
N ILE A 154 -9.75 11.97 0.04
CA ILE A 154 -9.30 12.74 -1.13
C ILE A 154 -9.09 11.86 -2.38
N ALA A 155 -8.81 10.57 -2.19
CA ALA A 155 -8.72 9.61 -3.28
C ALA A 155 -9.09 8.18 -2.85
N VAL A 156 -9.62 7.41 -3.80
CA VAL A 156 -9.74 5.95 -3.72
C VAL A 156 -9.12 5.33 -4.97
N ASN A 157 -8.35 4.28 -4.78
CA ASN A 157 -7.62 3.56 -5.82
C ASN A 157 -8.18 2.13 -5.89
N ILE A 158 -8.78 1.77 -7.02
CA ILE A 158 -9.28 0.41 -7.26
C ILE A 158 -8.09 -0.46 -7.69
N ILE A 159 -7.40 -1.02 -6.70
CA ILE A 159 -6.30 -1.96 -6.90
C ILE A 159 -6.92 -3.33 -7.26
N ASN A 160 -6.49 -3.90 -8.38
CA ASN A 160 -6.86 -5.26 -8.78
C ASN A 160 -5.74 -6.21 -8.30
N ASN A 161 -5.91 -6.89 -7.17
CA ASN A 161 -4.93 -7.85 -6.66
C ASN A 161 -4.95 -9.14 -7.52
N PRO A 162 -3.85 -9.48 -8.24
CA PRO A 162 -3.84 -10.65 -9.11
C PRO A 162 -3.88 -11.99 -8.35
N TYR A 163 -3.67 -11.97 -7.03
CA TYR A 163 -3.62 -13.16 -6.18
C TYR A 163 -4.91 -13.38 -5.35
N ASP A 164 -5.92 -12.49 -5.44
CA ASP A 164 -7.23 -12.63 -4.77
C ASP A 164 -7.87 -14.00 -5.06
N ALA A 165 -7.77 -14.46 -6.31
CA ALA A 165 -8.33 -15.74 -6.74
C ALA A 165 -7.68 -16.97 -6.06
N ALA A 166 -6.53 -16.80 -5.40
CA ALA A 166 -5.85 -17.80 -4.57
C ALA A 166 -6.09 -17.61 -3.06
N GLY A 167 -6.97 -16.68 -2.66
CA GLY A 167 -7.21 -16.33 -1.26
C GLY A 167 -6.05 -15.57 -0.61
N ILE A 168 -5.17 -14.94 -1.40
CA ILE A 168 -4.03 -14.17 -0.92
C ILE A 168 -4.40 -12.69 -0.90
N SER A 169 -4.51 -12.08 0.27
CA SER A 169 -5.14 -10.75 0.46
C SER A 169 -4.23 -9.55 0.24
N SER A 170 -2.91 -9.76 0.04
CA SER A 170 -1.95 -8.70 -0.29
C SER A 170 -1.04 -9.11 -1.43
N ALA A 171 -0.92 -8.23 -2.43
CA ALA A 171 0.02 -8.41 -3.53
C ALA A 171 1.46 -8.11 -3.10
N VAL A 172 1.65 -7.06 -2.28
CA VAL A 172 2.96 -6.66 -1.77
C VAL A 172 3.56 -7.76 -0.89
N GLU A 173 2.76 -8.38 0.00
CA GLU A 173 3.25 -9.49 0.84
C GLU A 173 3.61 -10.73 0.02
N PHE A 174 2.83 -11.08 -1.01
CA PHE A 174 3.15 -12.21 -1.89
C PHE A 174 4.46 -12.00 -2.66
N GLU A 175 4.66 -10.82 -3.22
CA GLU A 175 5.86 -10.52 -4.01
C GLU A 175 7.12 -10.44 -3.15
N HIS A 176 6.99 -9.89 -1.94
CA HIS A 176 8.04 -9.96 -0.92
C HIS A 176 8.33 -11.40 -0.47
N PHE A 177 7.29 -12.22 -0.24
CA PHE A 177 7.43 -13.64 0.11
C PHE A 177 8.17 -14.43 -0.97
N LEU A 178 7.73 -14.32 -2.23
CA LEU A 178 8.36 -15.02 -3.36
C LEU A 178 9.82 -14.59 -3.53
N SER A 179 10.09 -13.28 -3.42
CA SER A 179 11.45 -12.72 -3.49
C SER A 179 12.34 -13.23 -2.35
N LYS A 180 11.83 -13.29 -1.11
CA LYS A 180 12.55 -13.87 0.05
C LYS A 180 12.83 -15.35 -0.18
N LEU A 181 11.82 -16.12 -0.60
CA LEU A 181 11.94 -17.56 -0.86
C LEU A 181 12.99 -17.86 -1.93
N GLN A 182 12.98 -17.13 -3.06
CA GLN A 182 13.99 -17.24 -4.11
C GLN A 182 15.40 -16.91 -3.59
N LYS A 183 15.54 -15.79 -2.86
CA LYS A 183 16.81 -15.34 -2.27
C LYS A 183 17.43 -16.33 -1.28
N GLU A 184 16.63 -16.97 -0.44
CA GLU A 184 17.15 -17.95 0.54
C GLU A 184 17.33 -19.34 -0.09
N VAL A 185 16.59 -19.69 -1.15
CA VAL A 185 16.86 -20.89 -1.97
C VAL A 185 18.17 -20.77 -2.76
N SER A 186 18.48 -19.61 -3.36
CA SER A 186 19.72 -19.42 -4.13
C SER A 186 20.98 -19.45 -3.25
N LYS A 187 20.89 -18.96 -2.01
CA LYS A 187 21.90 -19.14 -0.96
C LYS A 187 22.01 -20.58 -0.42
N GLY A 188 21.04 -21.45 -0.70
CA GLY A 188 20.95 -22.78 -0.09
C GLY A 188 20.59 -22.77 1.41
N ASN A 189 19.99 -21.68 1.92
CA ASN A 189 19.69 -21.50 3.35
C ASN A 189 18.49 -22.35 3.80
N LYS A 190 18.78 -23.63 4.09
CA LYS A 190 17.76 -24.65 4.45
C LYS A 190 16.86 -24.24 5.61
N SER A 191 17.35 -23.46 6.58
CA SER A 191 16.56 -23.05 7.76
C SER A 191 15.53 -21.97 7.42
N GLU A 192 15.90 -20.96 6.63
CA GLU A 192 14.97 -19.90 6.22
C GLU A 192 13.99 -20.38 5.15
N VAL A 193 14.42 -21.22 4.21
CA VAL A 193 13.49 -21.85 3.27
C VAL A 193 12.47 -22.70 4.04
N ALA A 194 12.87 -23.37 5.13
CA ALA A 194 11.97 -24.12 5.99
C ALA A 194 11.02 -23.26 6.85
N ASN A 195 11.27 -21.94 7.00
CA ASN A 195 10.31 -20.97 7.55
C ASN A 195 9.25 -20.54 6.52
N SER A 196 9.49 -20.76 5.23
CA SER A 196 8.60 -20.38 4.12
C SER A 196 7.65 -21.52 3.70
N ILE A 197 7.55 -22.57 4.52
CA ILE A 197 6.75 -23.77 4.25
C ILE A 197 5.57 -23.81 5.24
N THR A 198 4.37 -24.00 4.72
CA THR A 198 3.19 -24.32 5.51
C THR A 198 3.18 -25.82 5.79
N TYR A 199 3.12 -26.23 7.06
CA TYR A 199 3.11 -27.63 7.46
C TYR A 199 1.69 -28.11 7.82
N PRO A 200 1.29 -29.36 7.49
CA PRO A 200 2.07 -30.37 6.77
C PRO A 200 2.22 -30.05 5.27
N LEU A 201 3.45 -30.08 4.78
CA LEU A 201 3.77 -29.86 3.37
C LEU A 201 3.50 -31.14 2.57
N LYS A 202 2.73 -31.05 1.49
CA LYS A 202 2.48 -32.16 0.57
C LYS A 202 3.55 -32.22 -0.52
N VAL A 203 4.33 -33.31 -0.58
CA VAL A 203 5.33 -33.56 -1.62
C VAL A 203 4.87 -34.74 -2.48
N ASN A 204 4.57 -34.49 -3.75
CA ASN A 204 4.18 -35.51 -4.71
C ASN A 204 5.36 -35.86 -5.63
N ASN A 205 5.63 -37.15 -5.84
CA ASN A 205 6.66 -37.66 -6.73
C ASN A 205 6.16 -38.94 -7.41
N LYS A 206 6.12 -38.96 -8.76
CA LYS A 206 5.73 -40.15 -9.57
C LYS A 206 4.46 -40.87 -9.06
N GLY A 207 3.40 -40.10 -8.80
CA GLY A 207 2.10 -40.62 -8.33
C GLY A 207 2.02 -40.98 -6.85
N LYS A 208 3.13 -40.91 -6.07
CA LYS A 208 3.12 -41.08 -4.62
C LYS A 208 3.10 -39.71 -3.93
N SER A 209 2.29 -39.57 -2.89
CA SER A 209 2.20 -38.38 -2.03
C SER A 209 2.86 -38.67 -0.68
N LEU A 210 3.71 -37.77 -0.21
CA LEU A 210 4.33 -37.79 1.11
C LEU A 210 4.00 -36.50 1.86
N GLU A 211 3.59 -36.60 3.12
CA GLU A 211 3.48 -35.44 4.02
C GLU A 211 4.77 -35.23 4.79
N ILE A 212 5.25 -33.98 4.77
CA ILE A 212 6.35 -33.49 5.59
C ILE A 212 5.72 -32.71 6.73
N LYS A 213 5.68 -33.30 7.94
CA LYS A 213 4.87 -32.79 9.06
C LYS A 213 5.52 -31.69 9.89
N SER A 214 6.82 -31.42 9.71
CA SER A 214 7.55 -30.46 10.54
C SER A 214 8.72 -29.77 9.84
N LYS A 215 9.13 -28.61 10.36
CA LYS A 215 10.36 -27.91 9.96
C LYS A 215 11.60 -28.80 10.05
N LYS A 216 11.69 -29.64 11.08
CA LYS A 216 12.79 -30.61 11.29
C LYS A 216 12.79 -31.67 10.19
N ASP A 217 11.62 -32.20 9.84
CA ASP A 217 11.47 -33.20 8.77
C ASP A 217 11.82 -32.66 7.39
N PHE A 218 11.48 -31.40 7.12
CA PHE A 218 11.82 -30.72 5.87
C PHE A 218 13.32 -30.49 5.75
N ILE A 219 13.97 -29.94 6.78
CA ILE A 219 15.43 -29.71 6.77
C ILE A 219 16.19 -31.03 6.59
N ALA A 220 15.79 -32.10 7.32
CA ALA A 220 16.41 -33.42 7.20
C ALA A 220 16.22 -34.09 5.83
N LYS A 221 15.21 -33.69 5.06
CA LYS A 221 14.91 -34.22 3.72
C LYS A 221 15.13 -33.18 2.61
N TYR A 222 15.75 -32.03 2.92
CA TYR A 222 15.74 -30.83 2.08
C TYR A 222 16.18 -31.09 0.63
N ASP A 223 17.32 -31.74 0.41
CA ASP A 223 17.84 -31.95 -0.95
C ASP A 223 17.09 -33.04 -1.74
N LYS A 224 16.28 -33.86 -1.05
CA LYS A 224 15.30 -34.77 -1.68
C LYS A 224 14.00 -34.05 -2.05
N ILE A 225 13.69 -32.91 -1.43
CA ILE A 225 12.46 -32.12 -1.67
C ILE A 225 12.76 -30.97 -2.66
N MET A 226 13.72 -30.12 -2.33
CA MET A 226 14.21 -29.01 -3.14
C MET A 226 15.28 -29.51 -4.11
N THR A 227 14.87 -30.33 -5.09
CA THR A 227 15.75 -30.87 -6.14
C THR A 227 16.28 -29.76 -7.05
N ALA A 228 17.29 -30.07 -7.87
CA ALA A 228 17.83 -29.12 -8.85
C ALA A 228 16.75 -28.57 -9.82
N ASN A 229 15.78 -29.39 -10.24
CA ASN A 229 14.67 -28.93 -11.08
C ASN A 229 13.75 -27.96 -10.33
N VAL A 230 13.32 -28.34 -9.11
CA VAL A 230 12.48 -27.50 -8.23
C VAL A 230 13.15 -26.14 -7.97
N LYS A 231 14.43 -26.14 -7.59
CA LYS A 231 15.23 -24.92 -7.38
C LYS A 231 15.30 -24.07 -8.66
N LYS A 232 15.64 -24.66 -9.82
CA LYS A 232 15.72 -23.95 -11.11
C LYS A 232 14.40 -23.31 -11.52
N LYS A 233 13.29 -24.04 -11.39
CA LYS A 233 11.95 -23.57 -11.76
C LYS A 233 11.45 -22.44 -10.86
N LEU A 234 11.64 -22.56 -9.54
CA LEU A 234 11.34 -21.49 -8.58
C LEU A 234 12.16 -20.22 -8.86
N LEU A 235 13.47 -20.34 -9.09
CA LEU A 235 14.36 -19.19 -9.33
C LEU A 235 14.14 -18.51 -10.69
N ALA A 236 13.50 -19.19 -11.65
CA ALA A 236 13.13 -18.62 -12.95
C ALA A 236 11.74 -17.95 -12.99
N GLN A 237 10.90 -18.17 -11.96
CA GLN A 237 9.55 -17.65 -11.93
C GLN A 237 9.54 -16.14 -11.64
N LYS A 238 8.77 -15.38 -12.42
CA LYS A 238 8.41 -13.98 -12.09
C LYS A 238 7.02 -13.91 -11.48
N ALA A 239 6.80 -12.98 -10.55
CA ALA A 239 5.50 -12.76 -9.91
C ALA A 239 4.42 -12.39 -10.94
N ASP A 240 4.72 -11.47 -11.86
CA ASP A 240 3.84 -11.00 -12.94
C ASP A 240 3.51 -12.06 -14.02
N LYS A 241 4.02 -13.30 -13.86
CA LYS A 241 3.88 -14.43 -14.80
C LYS A 241 3.57 -15.76 -14.11
N VAL A 242 3.06 -15.73 -12.87
CA VAL A 242 2.51 -16.92 -12.21
C VAL A 242 1.14 -17.30 -12.77
N PHE A 243 0.70 -18.53 -12.54
CA PHE A 243 -0.69 -18.94 -12.74
C PHE A 243 -1.41 -18.97 -11.39
N VAL A 244 -2.65 -18.44 -11.33
CA VAL A 244 -3.42 -18.26 -10.09
C VAL A 244 -4.77 -18.93 -10.24
N ASN A 245 -5.19 -19.71 -9.24
CA ASN A 245 -6.59 -20.14 -9.09
C ASN A 245 -6.91 -20.43 -7.61
N TRP A 246 -8.14 -20.87 -7.34
CA TRP A 246 -8.67 -21.15 -5.98
C TRP A 246 -7.84 -22.12 -5.12
N LYS A 247 -6.90 -22.88 -5.71
CA LYS A 247 -6.00 -23.76 -4.96
C LYS A 247 -4.75 -23.04 -4.45
N GLY A 248 -4.39 -21.89 -5.02
CA GLY A 248 -3.14 -21.19 -4.74
C GLY A 248 -2.49 -20.60 -5.99
N VAL A 249 -1.31 -20.02 -5.77
CA VAL A 249 -0.42 -19.54 -6.83
C VAL A 249 0.55 -20.65 -7.24
N MET A 250 0.56 -20.97 -8.52
CA MET A 250 1.34 -22.04 -9.15
C MET A 250 2.67 -21.50 -9.69
N ILE A 251 3.77 -22.14 -9.29
CA ILE A 251 5.14 -21.71 -9.59
C ILE A 251 5.82 -22.73 -10.51
N GLY A 252 6.41 -22.24 -11.61
CA GLY A 252 7.34 -22.99 -12.45
C GLY A 252 6.77 -24.29 -13.03
N ASP A 253 5.66 -24.18 -13.77
CA ASP A 253 4.88 -25.32 -14.29
C ASP A 253 4.28 -26.23 -13.19
N GLY A 254 4.14 -25.68 -11.98
CA GLY A 254 3.48 -26.32 -10.85
C GLY A 254 4.37 -27.17 -9.96
N VAL A 255 5.70 -27.02 -10.04
CA VAL A 255 6.62 -27.69 -9.10
C VAL A 255 6.46 -27.20 -7.65
N LEU A 256 5.95 -25.99 -7.43
CA LEU A 256 5.50 -25.50 -6.12
C LEU A 256 4.11 -24.87 -6.22
N TRP A 257 3.36 -24.92 -5.12
CA TRP A 257 2.16 -24.13 -4.89
C TRP A 257 2.27 -23.32 -3.60
N ILE A 258 1.94 -22.03 -3.69
CA ILE A 258 1.94 -21.05 -2.59
C ILE A 258 0.49 -20.66 -2.29
N GLY A 259 0.15 -20.48 -1.02
CA GLY A 259 -1.14 -19.98 -0.57
C GLY A 259 -0.99 -19.16 0.70
N GLN A 260 -2.09 -18.59 1.19
CA GLN A 260 -2.14 -17.86 2.46
C GLN A 260 -2.95 -18.64 3.50
N THR A 261 -2.41 -18.76 4.71
CA THR A 261 -3.15 -19.19 5.90
C THR A 261 -3.52 -17.97 6.75
N LYS A 262 -4.20 -18.19 7.90
CA LYS A 262 -4.41 -17.14 8.90
C LYS A 262 -3.12 -16.61 9.55
N GLU A 263 -1.98 -17.26 9.30
CA GLU A 263 -0.71 -17.01 9.98
C GLU A 263 0.35 -16.42 9.04
N HIS A 264 0.41 -16.89 7.80
CA HIS A 264 1.45 -16.52 6.82
C HIS A 264 1.07 -16.92 5.38
N ILE A 265 1.70 -16.26 4.40
CA ILE A 265 1.87 -16.80 3.04
C ILE A 265 2.96 -17.88 3.08
N GLY A 266 2.73 -19.04 2.45
CA GLY A 266 3.65 -20.19 2.53
C GLY A 266 3.49 -21.20 1.39
N VAL A 267 4.55 -21.98 1.15
CA VAL A 267 4.52 -23.14 0.24
C VAL A 267 3.83 -24.31 0.94
N PHE A 268 2.69 -24.77 0.43
CA PHE A 268 1.91 -25.88 1.01
C PHE A 268 1.99 -27.17 0.18
N ALA A 269 2.41 -27.09 -1.10
CA ALA A 269 2.64 -28.28 -1.93
C ALA A 269 3.84 -28.14 -2.87
N LEU A 270 4.46 -29.29 -3.17
CA LEU A 270 5.62 -29.47 -4.03
C LEU A 270 5.41 -30.71 -4.93
N ASN A 271 5.80 -30.62 -6.21
CA ASN A 271 5.62 -31.68 -7.21
C ASN A 271 6.95 -31.99 -7.92
N GLN A 272 7.22 -33.28 -8.17
CA GLN A 272 8.50 -33.82 -8.66
C GLN A 272 8.34 -34.92 -9.72
#